data_AF-A0A7T7ZY38-F1
#
_entry.id   AF-A0A7T7ZY38-F1
#
_cell.length_a   1.000
_cell.length_b   1.000
_cell.length_c   1.000
_cell.angle_alpha   90.00
_cell.angle_beta   90.00
_cell.angle_gamma   90.00
#
_symmetry.space_group_name_H-M   'P 1'
#
loop_
_entity.id
_entity.type
_entity.pdbx_description
1 polymer ?
#
loop_
_entity_poly.entity_id
_entity_poly.type
_entity_poly.pdbx_seq_one_letter_code
_entity_poly.pdbx_strand_id
1 'polypeptide(L)'
;MIAIKAFYEAEGKFISFDPEENGNDITMKIKTLREEMYKTSPNKGAWYMAMFTVMNDGHFDSSFDYDNKPEFKYEPSKDKFLDDLNVFPRQEELTPDWLKEIVKS
;
A
#
# COMPACT_ATOMS: atom_id res chain seq x y z
N MET A 1 -8.37 3.35 -2.73
CA MET A 1 -8.78 2.92 -1.36
C MET A 1 -7.57 2.24 -0.75
N ILE A 2 -7.15 2.62 0.46
CA ILE A 2 -6.07 1.93 1.19
C ILE A 2 -6.75 1.08 2.25
N ALA A 3 -6.31 -0.17 2.41
CA ALA A 3 -6.72 -1.04 3.50
C ALA A 3 -5.52 -1.23 4.43
N ILE A 4 -5.74 -1.09 5.73
CA ILE A 4 -4.71 -1.30 6.75
C ILE A 4 -5.08 -2.57 7.52
N LYS A 5 -4.12 -3.48 7.64
CA LYS A 5 -4.20 -4.64 8.52
C LYS A 5 -3.12 -4.47 9.57
N ALA A 6 -3.51 -4.45 10.84
CA ALA A 6 -2.59 -4.31 11.95
C ALA A 6 -2.70 -5.55 12.85
N PHE A 7 -1.55 -6.10 13.23
CA PHE A 7 -1.46 -7.25 14.11
C PHE A 7 -0.17 -7.19 14.91
N TYR A 8 -0.15 -7.88 16.05
CA TYR A 8 1.06 -8.13 16.83
C TYR A 8 1.16 -9.61 17.19
N GLU A 9 2.37 -10.08 17.47
CA GLU A 9 2.57 -11.44 17.98
C GLU A 9 2.55 -11.44 19.50
N ALA A 10 1.77 -12.35 20.09
CA ALA A 10 1.81 -12.66 21.52
C ALA A 10 1.69 -14.17 21.71
N GLU A 11 2.60 -14.76 22.49
CA GLU A 11 2.61 -16.20 22.79
C GLU A 11 2.56 -17.09 21.52
N GLY A 12 3.27 -16.69 20.46
CA GLY A 12 3.31 -17.42 19.18
C GLY A 12 2.03 -17.29 18.35
N LYS A 13 1.11 -16.37 18.70
CA LYS A 13 -0.13 -16.10 17.96
C LYS A 13 -0.14 -14.66 17.45
N PHE A 14 -0.62 -14.49 16.22
CA PHE A 14 -0.89 -13.16 15.66
C PHE A 14 -2.28 -12.69 16.07
N ILE A 15 -2.35 -11.54 16.74
CA ILE A 15 -3.57 -10.90 17.21
C ILE A 15 -3.81 -9.66 16.36
N SER A 16 -4.89 -9.66 15.59
CA SER A 16 -5.32 -8.49 14.81
C SER A 16 -5.98 -7.46 15.72
N PHE A 17 -5.77 -6.19 15.42
CA PHE A 17 -6.46 -5.08 16.09
C PHE A 17 -6.85 -4.00 15.09
N ASP A 18 -7.80 -3.15 15.46
CA ASP A 18 -8.13 -1.96 14.69
C ASP A 18 -7.19 -0.82 15.12
N PRO A 19 -6.28 -0.34 14.25
CA PRO A 19 -5.37 0.73 14.61
C PRO A 19 -6.08 2.08 14.84
N GLU A 20 -7.35 2.21 14.44
CA GLU A 20 -8.14 3.43 14.59
C GLU A 20 -8.99 3.46 15.88
N GLU A 21 -9.06 2.36 16.64
CA GLU A 21 -9.88 2.24 17.86
C GLU A 21 -9.57 3.33 18.91
N ASN A 22 -8.31 3.78 18.96
CA ASN A 22 -7.83 4.82 19.88
C ASN A 22 -7.83 6.24 19.29
N GLY A 23 -8.52 6.48 18.17
CA GLY A 23 -8.82 7.81 17.63
C GLY A 23 -7.71 8.49 16.82
N ASN A 24 -6.58 7.82 16.57
CA ASN A 24 -5.56 8.31 15.63
C ASN A 24 -5.79 7.69 14.25
N ASP A 25 -6.21 8.52 13.30
CA ASP A 25 -6.36 8.11 11.89
C ASP A 25 -4.99 7.86 11.25
N ILE A 26 -4.55 6.60 11.29
CA ILE A 26 -3.35 6.14 10.59
C ILE A 26 -3.58 6.09 9.07
N THR A 27 -4.82 5.88 8.63
CA THR A 27 -5.19 5.83 7.22
C THR A 27 -4.78 7.11 6.49
N MET A 28 -5.03 8.28 7.08
CA MET A 28 -4.62 9.56 6.50
C MET A 28 -3.11 9.74 6.48
N LYS A 29 -2.39 9.33 7.52
CA LYS A 29 -0.92 9.39 7.55
C LYS A 29 -0.29 8.51 6.46
N ILE A 30 -0.84 7.32 6.26
CA ILE A 30 -0.38 6.38 5.22
C ILE A 30 -0.71 6.90 3.82
N LYS A 31 -1.87 7.54 3.62
CA LYS A 31 -2.17 8.24 2.35
C LYS A 31 -1.19 9.37 2.07
N THR A 32 -0.91 10.22 3.06
CA THR A 32 0.09 11.28 2.93
C THR A 32 1.48 10.72 2.61
N LEU A 33 1.90 9.65 3.30
CA LEU A 33 3.18 9.00 2.99
C LEU A 33 3.23 8.48 1.55
N ARG A 34 2.14 7.87 1.06
CA ARG A 34 2.02 7.41 -0.32
C ARG A 34 2.23 8.54 -1.33
N GLU A 35 1.61 9.69 -1.07
CA GLU A 35 1.74 10.89 -1.89
C GLU A 35 3.16 11.50 -1.85
N GLU A 36 3.74 11.64 -0.66
CA GLU A 36 5.08 12.19 -0.50
C GLU A 36 6.14 11.30 -1.15
N MET A 37 6.05 9.98 -0.98
CA MET A 37 6.98 9.05 -1.63
C MET A 37 6.85 9.09 -3.15
N TYR A 38 5.64 9.19 -3.69
CA TYR A 38 5.45 9.41 -5.12
C TYR A 38 6.18 10.66 -5.61
N LYS A 39 6.09 11.79 -4.90
CA LYS A 39 6.78 13.04 -5.28
C LYS A 39 8.31 12.88 -5.37
N THR A 40 8.90 11.96 -4.60
CA THR A 40 10.35 11.70 -4.66
C THR A 40 10.79 10.88 -5.87
N SER A 41 9.91 10.13 -6.50
CA SER A 41 10.20 9.28 -7.66
C SER A 41 8.96 9.09 -8.53
N PRO A 42 8.46 10.17 -9.17
CA PRO A 42 7.15 10.18 -9.81
C PRO A 42 7.06 9.22 -11.00
N ASN A 43 8.19 8.88 -11.63
CA ASN A 43 8.21 7.94 -12.75
C ASN A 43 7.79 6.51 -12.38
N LYS A 44 7.99 6.09 -11.12
CA LYS A 44 7.61 4.76 -10.62
C LYS A 44 6.14 4.67 -10.21
N GLY A 45 5.44 5.80 -10.10
CA GLY A 45 4.13 5.87 -9.45
C GLY A 45 4.19 5.61 -7.95
N ALA A 46 3.02 5.37 -7.37
CA ALA A 46 2.89 5.04 -5.95
C ALA A 46 3.06 3.54 -5.70
N TRP A 47 3.53 3.19 -4.50
CA TRP A 47 3.56 1.80 -4.04
C TRP A 47 2.13 1.23 -3.89
N TYR A 48 2.03 -0.09 -4.00
CA TYR A 48 0.78 -0.85 -3.87
C TYR A 48 0.63 -1.53 -2.50
N MET A 49 1.75 -1.91 -1.88
CA MET A 49 1.80 -2.45 -0.53
C MET A 49 2.92 -1.79 0.25
N ALA A 50 2.67 -1.52 1.52
CA ALA A 50 3.69 -1.09 2.47
C ALA A 50 3.58 -1.97 3.71
N MET A 51 4.71 -2.45 4.21
CA MET A 51 4.82 -3.19 5.47
C MET A 51 5.64 -2.36 6.44
N PHE A 52 5.13 -2.24 7.67
CA PHE A 52 5.81 -1.58 8.76
C PHE A 52 5.92 -2.57 9.91
N THR A 53 7.13 -2.78 10.42
CA THR A 53 7.37 -3.66 11.56
C THR A 53 8.03 -2.85 12.66
N VAL A 54 7.40 -2.87 13.85
CA VAL A 54 7.92 -2.24 15.06
C VAL A 54 8.21 -3.37 16.05
N MET A 55 9.46 -3.48 16.49
CA MET A 55 9.89 -4.43 17.51
C MET A 55 9.84 -3.78 18.90
N ASN A 56 9.74 -4.61 19.94
CA ASN A 56 9.62 -4.15 21.33
C ASN A 56 10.89 -3.46 21.86
N ASP A 57 12.03 -3.69 21.22
CA ASP A 57 13.32 -3.05 21.50
C ASP A 57 13.47 -1.68 20.82
N GLY A 58 12.44 -1.23 20.10
CA GLY A 58 12.41 0.05 19.40
C GLY A 58 12.96 0.00 17.98
N HIS A 59 13.41 -1.16 17.48
CA HIS A 59 13.74 -1.29 16.07
C HIS A 59 12.49 -1.15 15.20
N PHE A 60 12.69 -0.50 14.06
CA PHE A 60 11.65 -0.24 13.07
C PHE A 60 12.16 -0.57 11.68
N ASP A 61 11.37 -1.35 10.93
CA ASP A 61 11.63 -1.67 9.53
C ASP A 61 10.42 -1.28 8.68
N SER A 62 10.69 -0.86 7.44
CA SER A 62 9.67 -0.52 6.47
C SER A 62 10.03 -1.04 5.09
N SER A 63 9.10 -1.70 4.42
CA SER A 63 9.25 -2.14 3.03
C SER A 63 8.07 -1.68 2.18
N PHE A 64 8.34 -1.43 0.90
CA PHE A 64 7.37 -0.89 -0.05
C PHE A 64 7.43 -1.70 -1.33
N ASP A 65 6.30 -2.23 -1.76
CA ASP A 65 6.15 -3.01 -2.97
C ASP A 65 5.46 -2.18 -4.05
N TYR A 66 6.15 -2.04 -5.17
CA TYR A 66 5.70 -1.26 -6.33
C TYR A 66 5.26 -2.15 -7.49
N ASP A 67 5.52 -3.46 -7.42
CA ASP A 67 5.59 -4.32 -8.58
C ASP A 67 4.65 -5.52 -8.48
N ASN A 68 4.40 -6.04 -7.29
CA ASN A 68 3.49 -7.17 -7.10
C ASN A 68 2.03 -6.71 -6.95
N LYS A 69 1.12 -7.48 -7.55
CA LYS A 69 -0.32 -7.27 -7.40
C LYS A 69 -0.75 -7.57 -5.96
N PRO A 70 -1.42 -6.63 -5.25
CA PRO A 70 -1.92 -6.91 -3.92
C PRO A 70 -3.01 -7.98 -3.92
N GLU A 71 -3.07 -8.74 -2.82
CA GLU A 71 -4.20 -9.61 -2.55
C GLU A 71 -5.39 -8.79 -2.04
N PHE A 72 -6.40 -8.63 -2.90
CA PHE A 72 -7.63 -7.95 -2.52
C PHE A 72 -8.65 -8.95 -1.98
N LYS A 73 -9.32 -8.59 -0.87
CA LYS A 73 -10.50 -9.35 -0.40
C LYS A 73 -11.63 -9.35 -1.44
N TYR A 74 -11.76 -8.24 -2.16
CA TYR A 74 -12.65 -8.08 -3.30
C TYR A 74 -11.88 -7.40 -4.42
N GLU A 75 -11.81 -8.05 -5.57
CA GLU A 75 -11.05 -7.53 -6.70
C GLU A 75 -11.59 -6.15 -7.13
N PRO A 76 -10.74 -5.11 -7.19
CA PRO A 76 -11.16 -3.80 -7.66
C PRO A 76 -11.58 -3.86 -9.14
N SER A 77 -12.51 -3.00 -9.54
CA SER A 77 -12.83 -2.84 -10.96
C SER A 77 -11.67 -2.20 -11.71
N LYS A 78 -11.61 -2.40 -13.03
CA LYS A 78 -10.66 -1.74 -13.93
C LYS A 78 -10.60 -0.22 -13.70
N ASP A 79 -11.75 0.43 -13.55
CA ASP A 79 -11.83 1.87 -13.31
C ASP A 79 -11.07 2.31 -12.06
N LYS A 80 -11.01 1.48 -11.01
CA LYS A 80 -10.23 1.80 -9.80
C LYS A 80 -8.73 1.79 -10.03
N PHE A 81 -8.24 0.93 -10.92
CA PHE A 81 -6.85 0.94 -11.32
C PHE A 81 -6.52 2.14 -12.23
N LEU A 82 -7.45 2.51 -13.13
CA LEU A 82 -7.32 3.71 -13.95
C LEU A 82 -7.36 5.00 -13.12
N ASP A 83 -8.27 5.10 -12.15
CA ASP A 83 -8.34 6.21 -11.20
C ASP A 83 -7.00 6.37 -10.45
N ASP A 84 -6.42 5.26 -9.97
CA ASP A 84 -5.14 5.31 -9.25
C ASP A 84 -3.98 5.73 -10.15
N LEU A 85 -3.94 5.26 -11.40
CA LEU A 85 -2.96 5.68 -12.40
C LEU A 85 -3.10 7.14 -12.83
N ASN A 86 -4.33 7.69 -12.84
CA ASN A 86 -4.56 9.10 -13.11
C ASN A 86 -3.97 9.99 -12.02
N VAL A 87 -4.03 9.53 -10.76
CA VAL A 87 -3.45 10.25 -9.61
C VAL A 87 -1.94 10.02 -9.50
N PHE A 88 -1.49 8.79 -9.74
CA PHE A 88 -0.09 8.38 -9.66
C PHE A 88 0.40 7.77 -10.99
N PRO A 89 0.61 8.61 -12.03
CA PRO A 89 1.12 8.15 -13.32
C PRO A 89 2.42 7.35 -13.19
N ARG A 90 2.58 6.38 -14.08
CA ARG A 90 3.78 5.53 -14.17
C ARG A 90 4.37 5.64 -15.56
N GLN A 91 5.70 5.57 -15.66
CA GLN A 91 6.36 5.29 -16.93
C GLN A 91 6.01 3.89 -17.41
N GLU A 92 5.87 3.70 -18.72
CA GLU A 92 5.45 2.43 -19.31
C GLU A 92 6.42 1.28 -18.97
N GLU A 93 7.72 1.58 -18.92
CA GLU A 93 8.79 0.64 -18.59
C GLU A 93 8.77 0.22 -17.11
N LEU A 94 8.20 1.06 -16.24
CA LEU A 94 8.08 0.84 -14.78
C LEU A 94 6.68 0.42 -14.36
N THR A 95 5.80 0.17 -15.34
CA THR A 95 4.45 -0.31 -15.11
C THR A 95 4.46 -1.84 -15.08
N PRO A 96 4.01 -2.48 -13.99
CA PRO A 96 3.98 -3.94 -13.88
C PRO A 96 3.05 -4.58 -14.91
N ASP A 97 3.40 -5.79 -15.36
CA ASP A 97 2.66 -6.47 -16.44
C ASP A 97 1.21 -6.78 -16.07
N TRP A 98 0.96 -7.18 -14.82
CA TRP A 98 -0.40 -7.40 -14.33
C TRP A 98 -1.28 -6.15 -14.43
N LEU A 99 -0.70 -4.96 -14.26
CA LEU A 99 -1.45 -3.71 -14.37
C LEU A 99 -1.70 -3.38 -15.84
N LYS A 100 -0.70 -3.60 -16.71
CA LYS A 100 -0.83 -3.42 -18.17
C LYS A 100 -1.96 -4.29 -18.72
N GLU A 101 -2.08 -5.53 -18.26
CA GLU A 101 -3.14 -6.45 -18.66
C GLU A 101 -4.53 -5.92 -18.29
N ILE A 102 -4.70 -5.45 -17.05
CA ILE A 102 -5.97 -4.91 -16.55
C ILE A 102 -6.39 -3.64 -17.30
N VAL A 103 -5.44 -2.73 -17.58
CA VAL A 103 -5.79 -1.46 -18.26
C VAL A 103 -6.05 -1.65 -19.76
N LYS A 104 -5.45 -2.67 -20.39
CA LYS A 104 -5.66 -2.99 -21.81
C LYS A 104 -6.94 -3.78 -22.08
N SER A 105 -7.40 -4.61 -21.13
CA SER A 105 -8.61 -5.46 -21.26
C SER A 105 -9.90 -4.66 -21.30
#